data_AF-A0A661C5H8-F1
#
_entry.id   AF-A0A661C5H8-F1
#
_cell.length_a   1.000
_cell.length_b   1.000
_cell.length_c   1.000
_cell.angle_alpha   90.00
_cell.angle_beta   90.00
_cell.angle_gamma   90.00
#
_symmetry.space_group_name_H-M   'P 1'
#
loop_
_entity.id
_entity.type
_entity.pdbx_description
1 polymer ?
#
loop_
_entity_poly.entity_id
_entity_poly.type
_entity_poly.pdbx_seq_one_letter_code
_entity_poly.pdbx_strand_id
1 'polypeptide(L)'
;MRVINVILPLVLLVALTACSRGPDTEEISAEIQLRLDQKFSDNLFQIEKLTRKGSAPRLDGVDGIYVYYNLKLEFLREYNLISWRGLNIGTLAAVLGSTTTGIKGFSSKGNTKGDHLTIRGRIGYHQKDGDWVAERFTPIQIEKKRIVAETLDSPSPDVIVKNIRSLLDQDTAEIRSAKDRVTIRELQRSLSRIDLGHADLNQYYTLGTGWPTGSYYKFGEAFSDYANKHGFKIYNYASEGSLENGYRVNTGRIDFAVLQSDVAEVLYKGWVEEGQLPSPDMRAIASLWPEAIHVITLEENGIKNFSDIEGKNIAIGSLRSGTRFTAARIWLAAGFERLQSENIKMLGRGDSIRALEGGEVDAIIIAGAVPDPAIQELAQRRQDIRFIPLPQPTITQLVERNFAYYGHPIPAKTYPGQTESVLTLGMTALLITSIHTEDKAVEKYMELMKEGVEEIARTFYRAGFISFKTARLGISMPLHPAAQKYYERFQQQQEKKEIEFKGAKPEDISN
;
A
#
# COMPACT_ATOMS: atom_id res chain seq x y z
N MET A 1 -43.59 23.60 54.19
CA MET A 1 -43.86 23.36 52.74
C MET A 1 -43.04 24.29 51.83
N ARG A 2 -41.73 24.45 52.05
CA ARG A 2 -40.82 25.26 51.20
C ARG A 2 -39.38 24.73 51.27
N VAL A 3 -39.11 23.53 50.78
CA VAL A 3 -37.72 23.05 50.50
C VAL A 3 -37.67 22.04 49.33
N ILE A 4 -38.79 21.46 48.89
CA ILE A 4 -38.77 20.28 48.00
C ILE A 4 -38.65 20.61 46.49
N ASN A 5 -38.81 21.86 46.07
CA ASN A 5 -38.92 22.20 44.64
C ASN A 5 -37.64 22.75 43.96
N VAL A 6 -36.49 22.77 44.63
CA VAL A 6 -35.22 23.22 44.01
C VAL A 6 -34.20 22.09 43.81
N ILE A 7 -34.42 20.92 44.43
CA ILE A 7 -33.51 19.77 44.27
C ILE A 7 -33.86 18.92 43.03
N LEU A 8 -35.13 18.91 42.61
CA LEU A 8 -35.58 18.08 41.49
C LEU A 8 -35.07 18.51 40.10
N PRO A 9 -34.90 19.81 39.75
CA PRO A 9 -34.29 20.16 38.47
C PRO A 9 -32.76 20.07 38.49
N LEU A 10 -32.12 20.04 39.67
CA LEU A 10 -30.67 19.86 39.80
C LEU A 10 -30.29 18.38 39.64
N VAL A 11 -31.09 17.46 40.17
CA VAL A 11 -30.88 16.00 39.99
C VAL A 11 -31.19 15.56 38.54
N LEU A 12 -32.11 16.23 37.84
CA LEU A 12 -32.37 15.95 36.42
C LEU A 12 -31.31 16.53 35.47
N LEU A 13 -30.61 17.61 35.85
CA LEU A 13 -29.45 18.11 35.09
C LEU A 13 -28.18 17.27 35.34
N VAL A 14 -28.02 16.67 36.52
CA VAL A 14 -26.93 15.74 36.83
C VAL A 14 -27.16 14.34 36.22
N ALA A 15 -28.41 13.99 35.89
CA ALA A 15 -28.73 12.75 35.17
C ALA A 15 -28.50 12.83 33.64
N LEU A 16 -28.23 14.01 33.08
CA LEU A 16 -27.74 14.16 31.69
C LEU A 16 -26.21 14.17 31.60
N THR A 17 -25.50 14.08 32.73
CA THR A 17 -24.02 14.04 32.77
C THR A 17 -23.42 12.64 32.93
N ALA A 18 -24.23 11.58 32.94
CA ALA A 18 -23.72 10.22 32.99
C ALA A 18 -23.92 9.52 31.63
N CYS A 19 -22.86 9.53 30.83
CA CYS A 19 -22.27 8.34 30.21
C CYS A 19 -21.34 8.79 29.08
N SER A 20 -20.11 9.21 29.41
CA SER A 20 -19.00 8.87 28.54
C SER A 20 -19.00 7.34 28.41
N ARG A 21 -19.65 6.80 27.38
CA ARG A 21 -19.53 5.39 26.99
C ARG A 21 -18.10 5.18 26.50
N GLY A 22 -17.14 5.12 27.41
CA GLY A 22 -15.72 4.97 27.12
C GLY A 22 -14.77 5.70 28.07
N PRO A 23 -13.48 5.36 27.99
CA PRO A 23 -12.40 5.94 28.80
C PRO A 23 -12.32 7.46 28.65
N ASP A 24 -11.76 8.15 29.64
CA ASP A 24 -11.64 9.61 29.59
C ASP A 24 -10.52 10.07 28.64
N THR A 25 -10.38 11.39 28.46
CA THR A 25 -9.41 11.96 27.52
C THR A 25 -7.96 11.74 27.97
N GLU A 26 -7.70 11.69 29.28
CA GLU A 26 -6.36 11.47 29.84
C GLU A 26 -5.94 10.01 29.67
N GLU A 27 -6.85 9.06 29.94
CA GLU A 27 -6.64 7.63 29.70
C GLU A 27 -6.34 7.35 28.22
N ILE A 28 -7.09 7.97 27.30
CA ILE A 28 -6.83 7.85 25.86
C ILE A 28 -5.46 8.44 25.50
N SER A 29 -5.10 9.58 26.07
CA SER A 29 -3.82 10.24 25.80
C SER A 29 -2.64 9.40 26.33
N ALA A 30 -2.74 8.85 27.54
CA ALA A 30 -1.73 7.98 28.14
C ALA A 30 -1.55 6.70 27.32
N GLU A 31 -2.66 6.08 26.89
CA GLU A 31 -2.63 4.91 26.03
C GLU A 31 -1.97 5.19 24.66
N ILE A 32 -2.27 6.33 24.03
CA ILE A 32 -1.64 6.72 22.76
C ILE A 32 -0.15 6.94 22.94
N GLN A 33 0.26 7.67 23.98
CA GLN A 33 1.68 7.93 24.25
C GLN A 33 2.41 6.61 24.50
N LEU A 34 1.84 5.73 25.33
CA LEU A 34 2.37 4.39 25.58
C LEU A 34 2.58 3.60 24.28
N ARG A 35 1.60 3.58 23.38
CA ARG A 35 1.72 2.89 22.09
C ARG A 35 2.79 3.51 21.20
N LEU A 36 2.86 4.84 21.17
CA LEU A 36 3.88 5.56 20.41
C LEU A 36 5.27 5.17 20.91
N ASP A 37 5.53 5.21 22.20
CA ASP A 37 6.83 4.88 22.82
C ASP A 37 7.16 3.38 22.72
N GLN A 38 6.16 2.50 22.82
CA GLN A 38 6.37 1.06 22.62
C GLN A 38 6.71 0.73 21.17
N LYS A 39 6.08 1.39 20.20
CA LYS A 39 6.25 1.09 18.78
C LYS A 39 7.45 1.81 18.19
N PHE A 40 7.50 3.11 18.38
CA PHE A 40 8.61 3.98 18.02
C PHE A 40 9.40 4.21 19.30
N SER A 41 10.72 4.03 19.27
CA SER A 41 11.61 4.30 20.42
C SER A 41 11.18 5.52 21.26
N ASP A 42 11.32 5.41 22.59
CA ASP A 42 11.03 6.47 23.55
C ASP A 42 11.51 7.86 23.09
N ASN A 43 10.71 8.88 23.40
CA ASN A 43 11.01 10.29 23.10
C ASN A 43 11.13 10.61 21.59
N LEU A 44 10.38 9.93 20.72
CA LEU A 44 10.23 10.37 19.34
C LEU A 44 9.11 11.40 19.18
N PHE A 45 7.95 11.14 19.78
CA PHE A 45 6.75 11.97 19.67
C PHE A 45 6.30 12.46 21.04
N GLN A 46 5.78 13.68 21.08
CA GLN A 46 5.03 14.20 22.21
C GLN A 46 3.62 14.57 21.79
N ILE A 47 2.63 14.19 22.58
CA ILE A 47 1.26 14.67 22.42
C ILE A 47 1.20 16.13 22.87
N GLU A 48 1.04 17.05 21.92
CA GLU A 48 0.78 18.47 22.21
C GLU A 48 -0.70 18.69 22.53
N LYS A 49 -1.58 18.02 21.79
CA LYS A 49 -3.03 18.15 21.99
C LYS A 49 -3.77 16.90 21.57
N LEU A 50 -4.66 16.42 22.42
CA LEU A 50 -5.67 15.42 22.09
C LEU A 50 -7.07 16.01 22.25
N THR A 51 -7.96 15.71 21.31
CA THR A 51 -9.37 16.12 21.37
C THR A 51 -10.26 14.94 21.01
N ARG A 52 -10.96 14.40 22.01
CA ARG A 52 -11.99 13.37 21.81
C ARG A 52 -13.13 13.92 20.93
N LYS A 53 -13.54 13.14 19.94
CA LYS A 53 -14.60 13.49 18.98
C LYS A 53 -15.92 12.74 19.23
N GLY A 54 -15.87 11.59 19.88
CA GLY A 54 -17.04 10.79 20.22
C GLY A 54 -16.69 9.32 20.38
N SER A 55 -17.70 8.49 20.61
CA SER A 55 -17.56 7.02 20.56
C SER A 55 -18.73 6.37 19.83
N ALA A 56 -18.49 5.19 19.27
CA ALA A 56 -19.50 4.36 18.61
C ALA A 56 -19.33 2.90 19.06
N PRO A 57 -20.41 2.09 19.12
CA PRO A 57 -20.29 0.65 19.30
C PRO A 57 -19.40 0.05 18.21
N ARG A 58 -18.67 -1.00 18.55
CA ARG A 58 -17.91 -1.75 17.56
C ARG A 58 -18.85 -2.58 16.70
N LEU A 59 -18.58 -2.61 15.40
CA LEU A 59 -19.35 -3.34 14.39
C LEU A 59 -18.62 -4.59 13.90
N ASP A 60 -17.50 -4.94 14.52
CA ASP A 60 -16.65 -6.10 14.20
C ASP A 60 -17.06 -7.37 14.99
N GLY A 61 -18.24 -7.36 15.62
CA GLY A 61 -18.75 -8.48 16.41
C GLY A 61 -18.14 -8.62 17.80
N VAL A 62 -17.23 -7.73 18.19
CA VAL A 62 -16.62 -7.68 19.53
C VAL A 62 -17.39 -6.68 20.40
N ASP A 63 -17.76 -7.08 21.61
CA ASP A 63 -18.40 -6.17 22.56
C ASP A 63 -17.42 -5.06 22.98
N GLY A 64 -17.86 -3.81 22.87
CA GLY A 64 -17.00 -2.66 23.09
C GLY A 64 -17.33 -1.45 22.20
N ILE A 65 -16.43 -0.48 22.23
CA ILE A 65 -16.59 0.82 21.56
C ILE A 65 -15.34 1.18 20.76
N TYR A 66 -15.51 1.99 19.72
CA TYR A 66 -14.46 2.82 19.17
C TYR A 66 -14.56 4.23 19.72
N VAL A 67 -13.45 4.80 20.18
CA VAL A 67 -13.33 6.20 20.54
C VAL A 67 -12.56 6.93 19.45
N TYR A 68 -13.18 7.97 18.88
CA TYR A 68 -12.60 8.77 17.81
C TYR A 68 -11.94 10.02 18.38
N TYR A 69 -10.80 10.43 17.82
CA TYR A 69 -10.05 11.58 18.30
C TYR A 69 -9.32 12.33 17.17
N ASN A 70 -9.06 13.61 17.45
CA ASN A 70 -8.06 14.40 16.75
C ASN A 70 -6.82 14.52 17.64
N LEU A 71 -5.64 14.39 17.05
CA LEU A 71 -4.36 14.41 17.76
C LEU A 71 -3.40 15.35 17.05
N LYS A 72 -2.67 16.16 17.82
CA LYS A 72 -1.52 16.93 17.38
C LYS A 72 -0.28 16.38 18.08
N LEU A 73 0.68 15.90 17.29
CA LEU A 73 1.96 15.38 17.76
C LEU A 73 3.09 16.33 17.37
N GLU A 74 4.04 16.53 18.27
CA GLU A 74 5.32 17.18 17.99
C GLU A 74 6.42 16.12 17.84
N PHE A 75 7.32 16.31 16.87
CA PHE A 75 8.57 15.55 16.78
C PHE A 75 9.59 16.07 17.78
N LEU A 76 10.09 15.21 18.66
CA LEU A 76 11.14 15.58 19.61
C LEU A 76 12.55 15.49 19.04
N ARG A 77 12.71 14.83 17.88
CA ARG A 77 13.96 14.65 17.14
C ARG A 77 13.70 14.38 15.66
N GLU A 78 14.76 14.43 14.86
CA GLU A 78 14.68 14.11 13.44
C GLU A 78 14.24 12.65 13.22
N TYR A 79 13.28 12.45 12.31
CA TYR A 79 12.84 11.13 11.91
C TYR A 79 12.23 11.12 10.51
N ASN A 80 12.49 10.05 9.78
CA ASN A 80 12.02 9.91 8.42
C ASN A 80 10.82 8.93 8.31
N LEU A 81 9.60 9.47 8.37
CA LEU A 81 8.36 8.71 8.20
C LEU A 81 8.11 8.21 6.76
N ILE A 82 8.93 8.59 5.78
CA ILE A 82 8.88 8.05 4.41
C ILE A 82 9.98 7.02 4.14
N SER A 83 10.61 6.49 5.19
CA SER A 83 11.67 5.48 5.07
C SER A 83 11.17 4.18 4.43
N TRP A 84 11.96 3.66 3.49
CA TRP A 84 11.71 2.37 2.83
C TRP A 84 12.00 1.17 3.73
N ARG A 85 12.87 1.32 4.74
CA ARG A 85 13.39 0.21 5.57
C ARG A 85 13.09 0.38 7.06
N GLY A 86 12.64 1.55 7.48
CA GLY A 86 12.30 1.83 8.87
C GLY A 86 10.79 1.77 9.12
N LEU A 87 10.40 1.92 10.38
CA LEU A 87 9.01 2.23 10.72
C LEU A 87 8.64 3.54 10.04
N ASN A 88 7.47 3.57 9.42
CA ASN A 88 7.09 4.66 8.51
C ASN A 88 5.67 5.12 8.81
N ILE A 89 5.14 6.01 7.98
CA ILE A 89 3.79 6.55 8.10
C ILE A 89 2.71 5.45 8.13
N GLY A 90 2.94 4.32 7.45
CA GLY A 90 2.07 3.15 7.52
C GLY A 90 2.08 2.51 8.92
N THR A 91 3.25 2.39 9.54
CA THR A 91 3.37 1.94 10.94
C THR A 91 2.68 2.91 11.89
N LEU A 92 2.89 4.21 11.72
CA LEU A 92 2.26 5.24 12.56
C LEU A 92 0.73 5.20 12.46
N ALA A 93 0.21 5.06 11.24
CA ALA A 93 -1.22 4.93 10.98
C ALA A 93 -1.81 3.72 11.72
N ALA A 94 -1.11 2.60 11.66
CA ALA A 94 -1.49 1.36 12.33
C ALA A 94 -1.52 1.52 13.86
N VAL A 95 -0.49 2.15 14.44
CA VAL A 95 -0.41 2.44 15.89
C VAL A 95 -1.58 3.29 16.38
N LEU A 96 -1.92 4.32 15.62
CA LEU A 96 -2.92 5.32 16.00
C LEU A 96 -4.35 4.94 15.57
N GLY A 97 -4.55 3.77 14.96
CA GLY A 97 -5.85 3.38 14.39
C GLY A 97 -6.39 4.45 13.43
N SER A 98 -5.51 5.01 12.60
CA SER A 98 -5.82 6.04 11.62
C SER A 98 -5.56 5.50 10.21
N THR A 99 -6.15 6.13 9.20
CA THR A 99 -5.68 5.93 7.82
C THR A 99 -4.43 6.78 7.61
N THR A 100 -3.55 6.38 6.68
CA THR A 100 -2.42 7.23 6.29
C THR A 100 -2.87 8.57 5.70
N THR A 101 -4.05 8.63 5.07
CA THR A 101 -4.69 9.89 4.60
C THR A 101 -5.19 10.77 5.75
N GLY A 102 -5.46 10.18 6.92
CA GLY A 102 -5.83 10.87 8.15
C GLY A 102 -4.66 11.54 8.88
N ILE A 103 -3.41 11.31 8.43
CA ILE A 103 -2.20 11.93 8.99
C ILE A 103 -1.70 13.02 8.03
N LYS A 104 -1.44 14.21 8.57
CA LYS A 104 -0.84 15.33 7.83
C LYS A 104 0.36 15.89 8.57
N GLY A 105 1.25 16.59 7.86
CA GLY A 105 2.46 17.22 8.41
C GLY A 105 3.73 16.39 8.24
N PHE A 106 3.65 15.18 7.68
CA PHE A 106 4.83 14.41 7.32
C PHE A 106 5.47 14.98 6.05
N SER A 107 6.80 14.95 6.00
CA SER A 107 7.59 15.57 4.92
C SER A 107 8.29 14.52 4.07
N SER A 108 8.30 14.72 2.75
CA SER A 108 9.06 13.89 1.81
C SER A 108 10.58 14.06 1.93
N LYS A 109 11.05 15.02 2.75
CA LYS A 109 12.46 15.22 3.08
C LYS A 109 12.83 14.64 4.45
N GLY A 110 11.88 14.02 5.14
CA GLY A 110 11.98 13.73 6.58
C GLY A 110 11.49 14.91 7.41
N ASN A 111 11.18 14.63 8.68
CA ASN A 111 10.72 15.61 9.66
C ASN A 111 11.81 15.89 10.67
N THR A 112 11.88 17.14 11.14
CA THR A 112 12.85 17.62 12.13
C THR A 112 12.20 17.86 13.49
N LYS A 113 13.02 18.08 14.52
CA LYS A 113 12.53 18.45 15.86
C LYS A 113 11.65 19.72 15.77
N GLY A 114 10.50 19.71 16.43
CA GLY A 114 9.52 20.80 16.42
C GLY A 114 8.55 20.76 15.23
N ASP A 115 8.72 19.83 14.28
CA ASP A 115 7.69 19.59 13.28
C ASP A 115 6.44 19.00 13.93
N HIS A 116 5.27 19.23 13.32
CA HIS A 116 4.00 18.80 13.87
C HIS A 116 3.24 17.89 12.91
N LEU A 117 2.58 16.88 13.47
CA LEU A 117 1.59 16.07 12.77
C LEU A 117 0.19 16.38 13.28
N THR A 118 -0.79 16.36 12.37
CA THR A 118 -2.21 16.31 12.74
C THR A 118 -2.80 14.98 12.29
N ILE A 119 -3.43 14.27 13.22
CA ILE A 119 -3.95 12.91 13.00
C ILE A 119 -5.45 12.87 13.33
N ARG A 120 -6.20 12.16 12.50
CA ARG A 120 -7.55 11.69 12.80
C ARG A 120 -7.52 10.19 13.00
N GLY A 121 -7.70 9.76 14.25
CA GLY A 121 -7.57 8.36 14.64
C GLY A 121 -8.77 7.85 15.40
N ARG A 122 -8.72 6.55 15.68
CA ARG A 122 -9.65 5.87 16.60
C ARG A 122 -8.93 4.80 17.40
N ILE A 123 -9.39 4.54 18.62
CA ILE A 123 -8.96 3.38 19.42
C ILE A 123 -10.18 2.58 19.86
N GLY A 124 -10.10 1.25 19.72
CA GLY A 124 -11.08 0.30 20.25
C GLY A 124 -10.86 0.08 21.74
N TYR A 125 -11.95 -0.06 22.49
CA TYR A 125 -11.94 -0.44 23.90
C TYR A 125 -13.01 -1.50 24.16
N HIS A 126 -12.73 -2.43 25.06
CA HIS A 126 -13.72 -3.34 25.64
C HIS A 126 -13.74 -3.17 27.17
N GLN A 127 -14.82 -3.63 27.81
CA GLN A 127 -14.87 -3.66 29.27
C GLN A 127 -14.30 -4.96 29.80
N LYS A 128 -13.45 -4.86 30.82
CA LYS A 128 -12.98 -6.00 31.60
C LYS A 128 -12.94 -5.60 33.07
N ASP A 129 -13.63 -6.36 33.92
CA ASP A 129 -13.69 -6.13 35.37
C ASP A 129 -14.15 -4.71 35.79
N GLY A 130 -14.95 -4.05 34.94
CA GLY A 130 -15.44 -2.69 35.17
C GLY A 130 -14.59 -1.57 34.54
N ASP A 131 -13.37 -1.90 34.09
CA ASP A 131 -12.43 -0.96 33.48
C ASP A 131 -12.48 -1.01 31.94
N TRP A 132 -12.18 0.13 31.31
CA TRP A 132 -12.00 0.20 29.86
C TRP A 132 -10.59 -0.22 29.48
N VAL A 133 -10.47 -1.39 28.85
CA VAL A 133 -9.19 -1.91 28.35
C VAL A 133 -9.07 -1.57 26.88
N ALA A 134 -7.97 -0.89 26.53
CA ALA A 134 -7.68 -0.54 25.16
C ALA A 134 -7.34 -1.78 24.34
N GLU A 135 -7.93 -1.88 23.15
CA GLU A 135 -7.57 -2.91 22.18
C GLU A 135 -6.16 -2.65 21.67
N ARG A 136 -5.28 -3.65 21.75
CA ARG A 136 -3.87 -3.54 21.34
C ARG A 136 -3.68 -2.94 19.94
N PHE A 137 -4.70 -3.05 19.09
CA PHE A 137 -4.74 -2.45 17.78
C PHE A 137 -6.16 -1.99 17.44
N THR A 138 -6.31 -0.99 16.57
CA THR A 138 -7.63 -0.58 16.07
C THR A 138 -7.69 -0.63 14.54
N PRO A 139 -8.55 -1.49 13.96
CA PRO A 139 -8.63 -1.68 12.50
C PRO A 139 -8.76 -0.35 11.76
N ILE A 140 -8.11 -0.23 10.60
CA ILE A 140 -8.34 0.91 9.71
C ILE A 140 -9.64 0.64 8.96
N GLN A 141 -10.60 1.57 9.02
CA GLN A 141 -11.85 1.41 8.27
C GLN A 141 -11.55 1.56 6.77
N ILE A 142 -11.68 0.48 6.01
CA ILE A 142 -11.79 0.56 4.56
C ILE A 142 -13.25 0.91 4.28
N GLU A 143 -13.48 2.12 3.80
CA GLU A 143 -14.83 2.57 3.44
C GLU A 143 -15.36 1.68 2.32
N LYS A 144 -16.28 0.76 2.64
CA LYS A 144 -17.03 0.02 1.63
C LYS A 144 -17.94 1.01 0.94
N LYS A 145 -17.56 1.47 -0.26
CA LYS A 145 -18.40 2.34 -1.09
C LYS A 145 -19.67 1.56 -1.43
N ARG A 146 -20.80 1.93 -0.83
CA ARG A 146 -22.11 1.33 -1.12
C ARG A 146 -22.55 1.87 -2.48
N ILE A 147 -22.43 1.06 -3.52
CA ILE A 147 -22.92 1.43 -4.85
C ILE A 147 -24.42 1.18 -4.86
N VAL A 148 -25.20 2.26 -4.97
CA VAL A 148 -26.65 2.19 -5.18
C VAL A 148 -26.87 1.92 -6.66
N ALA A 149 -27.44 0.76 -6.98
CA ALA A 149 -27.83 0.43 -8.34
C ALA A 149 -29.06 1.27 -8.72
N GLU A 150 -28.86 2.30 -9.53
CA GLU A 150 -29.97 3.00 -10.19
C GLU A 150 -30.56 2.09 -11.28
N THR A 151 -31.87 1.91 -11.27
CA THR A 151 -32.59 1.14 -12.30
C THR A 151 -33.18 2.07 -13.37
N LEU A 152 -32.68 1.83 -14.61
CA LEU A 152 -33.24 1.87 -15.97
C LEU A 152 -34.10 3.05 -16.50
N ASP A 153 -33.68 3.54 -17.68
CA ASP A 153 -34.60 3.97 -18.78
C ASP A 153 -34.01 4.08 -20.23
N SER A 154 -32.85 3.48 -20.58
CA SER A 154 -32.45 3.38 -22.02
C SER A 154 -31.35 2.35 -22.37
N PRO A 155 -31.38 1.71 -23.56
CA PRO A 155 -30.45 0.66 -23.99
C PRO A 155 -29.22 1.21 -24.76
N SER A 156 -28.60 2.31 -24.32
CA SER A 156 -27.38 2.78 -24.98
C SER A 156 -26.18 1.86 -24.65
N PRO A 157 -25.16 1.74 -25.52
CA PRO A 157 -23.93 1.01 -25.21
C PRO A 157 -23.29 1.43 -23.88
N ASP A 158 -23.33 2.73 -23.54
CA ASP A 158 -22.81 3.25 -22.27
C ASP A 158 -23.58 2.73 -21.05
N VAL A 159 -24.91 2.61 -21.16
CA VAL A 159 -25.74 2.04 -20.09
C VAL A 159 -25.47 0.54 -19.94
N ILE A 160 -25.28 -0.20 -21.03
CA ILE A 160 -24.89 -1.62 -20.98
C ILE A 160 -23.56 -1.77 -20.24
N VAL A 161 -22.56 -0.97 -20.61
CA VAL A 161 -21.24 -0.96 -19.95
C VAL A 161 -21.36 -0.60 -18.46
N LYS A 162 -22.12 0.45 -18.11
CA LYS A 162 -22.39 0.85 -16.71
C LYS A 162 -23.03 -0.29 -15.91
N ASN A 163 -23.98 -1.02 -16.49
CA ASN A 163 -24.67 -2.11 -15.82
C ASN A 163 -23.78 -3.33 -15.60
N ILE A 164 -22.99 -3.72 -16.61
CA ILE A 164 -22.01 -4.80 -16.46
C ILE A 164 -21.04 -4.43 -15.32
N ARG A 165 -20.54 -3.19 -15.28
CA ARG A 165 -19.69 -2.72 -14.17
C ARG A 165 -20.39 -2.85 -12.82
N SER A 166 -21.61 -2.35 -12.70
CA SER A 166 -22.37 -2.44 -11.44
C SER A 166 -22.57 -3.88 -10.97
N LEU A 167 -22.76 -4.83 -11.89
CA LEU A 167 -22.88 -6.26 -11.55
C LEU A 167 -21.54 -6.88 -11.12
N LEU A 168 -20.44 -6.46 -11.74
CA LEU A 168 -19.10 -6.93 -11.37
C LEU A 168 -18.65 -6.36 -10.02
N ASP A 169 -19.01 -5.12 -9.72
CA ASP A 169 -18.66 -4.41 -8.48
C ASP A 169 -19.50 -4.83 -7.27
N GLN A 170 -20.61 -5.54 -7.47
CA GLN A 170 -21.37 -6.13 -6.36
C GLN A 170 -20.49 -7.15 -5.62
N ASP A 171 -20.26 -6.90 -4.34
CA ASP A 171 -19.48 -7.72 -3.41
C ASP A 171 -20.24 -9.00 -3.04
N THR A 172 -20.44 -9.89 -4.02
CA THR A 172 -20.99 -11.25 -3.81
C THR A 172 -19.87 -12.29 -3.81
N ALA A 173 -18.71 -11.92 -3.26
CA ALA A 173 -17.52 -12.78 -3.23
C ALA A 173 -17.75 -14.11 -2.48
N GLU A 174 -18.73 -14.16 -1.57
CA GLU A 174 -19.05 -15.35 -0.77
C GLU A 174 -19.68 -16.50 -1.56
N ILE A 175 -20.21 -16.28 -2.78
CA ILE A 175 -20.92 -17.34 -3.54
C ILE A 175 -20.65 -17.19 -5.04
N ARG A 176 -19.41 -17.41 -5.49
CA ARG A 176 -19.09 -17.46 -6.93
C ARG A 176 -18.44 -18.80 -7.28
N SER A 177 -19.15 -19.59 -8.09
CA SER A 177 -18.64 -20.85 -8.65
C SER A 177 -17.39 -20.61 -9.50
N ALA A 178 -16.65 -21.68 -9.81
CA ALA A 178 -15.52 -21.59 -10.76
C ALA A 178 -15.94 -20.99 -12.11
N LYS A 179 -17.17 -21.27 -12.56
CA LYS A 179 -17.76 -20.71 -13.78
C LYS A 179 -17.99 -19.20 -13.70
N ASP A 180 -18.48 -18.72 -12.56
CA ASP A 180 -18.71 -17.28 -12.35
C ASP A 180 -17.40 -16.51 -12.38
N ARG A 181 -16.34 -17.07 -11.77
CA ARG A 181 -14.99 -16.46 -11.77
C ARG A 181 -14.43 -16.31 -13.19
N VAL A 182 -14.65 -17.29 -14.06
CA VAL A 182 -14.25 -17.19 -15.49
C VAL A 182 -15.06 -16.11 -16.20
N THR A 183 -16.38 -16.10 -16.02
CA THR A 183 -17.28 -15.13 -16.65
C THR A 183 -16.92 -13.69 -16.25
N ILE A 184 -16.73 -13.45 -14.95
CA ILE A 184 -16.33 -12.15 -14.39
C ILE A 184 -15.00 -11.68 -14.99
N ARG A 185 -14.00 -12.57 -15.07
CA ARG A 185 -12.70 -12.25 -15.65
C ARG A 185 -12.82 -11.80 -17.10
N GLU A 186 -13.58 -12.51 -17.92
CA GLU A 186 -13.73 -12.17 -19.34
C GLU A 186 -14.55 -10.88 -19.56
N LEU A 187 -15.56 -10.63 -18.71
CA LEU A 187 -16.29 -9.35 -18.72
C LEU A 187 -15.37 -8.19 -18.33
N GLN A 188 -14.56 -8.33 -17.28
CA GLN A 188 -13.57 -7.32 -16.88
C GLN A 188 -12.58 -7.03 -18.01
N ARG A 189 -12.04 -8.07 -18.67
CA ARG A 189 -11.15 -7.92 -19.83
C ARG A 189 -11.81 -7.17 -20.98
N SER A 190 -13.08 -7.45 -21.25
CA SER A 190 -13.83 -6.81 -22.33
C SER A 190 -14.07 -5.33 -22.03
N LEU A 191 -14.48 -5.00 -20.80
CA LEU A 191 -14.64 -3.63 -20.33
C LEU A 191 -13.32 -2.85 -20.41
N SER A 192 -12.23 -3.44 -19.92
CA SER A 192 -10.88 -2.87 -20.01
C SER A 192 -10.48 -2.54 -21.46
N ARG A 193 -10.86 -3.34 -22.45
CA ARG A 193 -10.59 -3.06 -23.88
C ARG A 193 -11.44 -1.90 -24.41
N ILE A 194 -12.72 -1.83 -24.05
CA ILE A 194 -13.61 -0.71 -24.40
C ILE A 194 -13.02 0.58 -23.86
N ASP A 195 -12.58 0.57 -22.60
CA ASP A 195 -11.99 1.72 -21.94
C ASP A 195 -10.70 2.21 -22.59
N LEU A 196 -9.83 1.30 -23.03
CA LEU A 196 -8.65 1.67 -23.81
C LEU A 196 -9.04 2.33 -25.14
N GLY A 197 -10.07 1.81 -25.83
CA GLY A 197 -10.57 2.43 -27.06
C GLY A 197 -11.12 3.84 -26.82
N HIS A 198 -11.83 4.06 -25.71
CA HIS A 198 -12.32 5.39 -25.32
C HIS A 198 -11.17 6.33 -24.93
N ALA A 199 -10.14 5.83 -24.25
CA ALA A 199 -8.95 6.62 -23.92
C ALA A 199 -8.24 7.11 -25.19
N ASP A 200 -8.03 6.21 -26.16
CA ASP A 200 -7.42 6.54 -27.47
C ASP A 200 -8.24 7.59 -28.24
N LEU A 201 -9.56 7.37 -28.37
CA LEU A 201 -10.47 8.33 -29.02
C LEU A 201 -10.43 9.73 -28.40
N ASN A 202 -10.23 9.81 -27.09
CA ASN A 202 -10.18 11.08 -26.36
C ASN A 202 -8.75 11.63 -26.17
N GLN A 203 -7.75 11.00 -26.81
CA GLN A 203 -6.33 11.36 -26.77
C GLN A 203 -5.77 11.37 -25.34
N TYR A 204 -6.12 10.37 -24.55
CA TYR A 204 -5.52 10.12 -23.25
C TYR A 204 -4.26 9.28 -23.40
N TYR A 205 -3.20 9.64 -22.69
CA TYR A 205 -2.15 8.68 -22.37
C TYR A 205 -2.71 7.63 -21.41
N THR A 206 -2.22 6.41 -21.51
CA THR A 206 -2.70 5.28 -20.72
C THR A 206 -1.67 4.86 -19.69
N LEU A 207 -2.11 4.61 -18.45
CA LEU A 207 -1.30 4.14 -17.35
C LEU A 207 -1.79 2.77 -16.88
N GLY A 208 -1.10 1.70 -17.25
CA GLY A 208 -1.40 0.35 -16.76
C GLY A 208 -0.97 0.16 -15.31
N THR A 209 -1.92 -0.24 -14.46
CA THR A 209 -1.68 -0.39 -13.02
C THR A 209 -1.93 -1.81 -12.52
N GLY A 210 -3.08 -2.08 -11.95
CA GLY A 210 -3.41 -3.40 -11.44
C GLY A 210 -4.87 -3.47 -11.03
N TRP A 211 -5.21 -4.45 -10.20
CA TRP A 211 -6.56 -4.61 -9.68
C TRP A 211 -7.05 -3.34 -8.97
N PRO A 212 -8.35 -2.97 -9.11
CA PRO A 212 -8.91 -1.74 -8.53
C PRO A 212 -8.66 -1.55 -7.02
N THR A 213 -8.61 -2.64 -6.26
CA THR A 213 -8.36 -2.59 -4.81
C THR A 213 -6.87 -2.51 -4.44
N GLY A 214 -5.98 -2.70 -5.42
CA GLY A 214 -4.54 -2.77 -5.26
C GLY A 214 -3.84 -1.41 -5.18
N SER A 215 -2.61 -1.42 -4.67
CA SER A 215 -1.80 -0.21 -4.50
C SER A 215 -1.50 0.51 -5.82
N TYR A 216 -1.28 -0.23 -6.91
CA TYR A 216 -0.95 0.36 -8.21
C TYR A 216 -2.12 1.15 -8.75
N TYR A 217 -3.34 0.61 -8.63
CA TYR A 217 -4.54 1.29 -9.11
C TYR A 217 -4.81 2.56 -8.31
N LYS A 218 -4.71 2.50 -6.97
CA LYS A 218 -4.87 3.68 -6.10
C LYS A 218 -3.86 4.78 -6.40
N PHE A 219 -2.61 4.40 -6.73
CA PHE A 219 -1.61 5.35 -7.22
C PHE A 219 -2.04 5.95 -8.56
N GLY A 220 -2.47 5.11 -9.51
CA GLY A 220 -2.95 5.56 -10.81
C GLY A 220 -4.14 6.51 -10.72
N GLU A 221 -5.11 6.25 -9.84
CA GLU A 221 -6.24 7.16 -9.55
C GLU A 221 -5.73 8.50 -9.04
N ALA A 222 -4.92 8.48 -7.97
CA ALA A 222 -4.40 9.72 -7.37
C ALA A 222 -3.56 10.54 -8.36
N PHE A 223 -2.71 9.88 -9.16
CA PHE A 223 -1.87 10.55 -10.14
C PHE A 223 -2.66 11.04 -11.35
N SER A 224 -3.56 10.22 -11.93
CA SER A 224 -4.37 10.63 -13.07
C SER A 224 -5.31 11.78 -12.72
N ASP A 225 -5.92 11.77 -11.53
CA ASP A 225 -6.73 12.89 -11.04
C ASP A 225 -5.92 14.20 -10.96
N TYR A 226 -4.71 14.13 -10.42
CA TYR A 226 -3.80 15.28 -10.36
C TYR A 226 -3.38 15.74 -11.77
N ALA A 227 -2.93 14.81 -12.61
CA ALA A 227 -2.44 15.10 -13.95
C ALA A 227 -3.52 15.70 -14.86
N ASN A 228 -4.74 15.16 -14.80
CA ASN A 228 -5.88 15.63 -15.59
C ASN A 228 -6.26 17.08 -15.24
N LYS A 229 -6.23 17.45 -13.95
CA LYS A 229 -6.45 18.84 -13.51
C LYS A 229 -5.37 19.80 -14.03
N HIS A 230 -4.17 19.28 -14.30
CA HIS A 230 -3.01 20.04 -14.79
C HIS A 230 -2.77 19.86 -16.30
N GLY A 231 -3.81 19.47 -17.04
CA GLY A 231 -3.80 19.44 -18.51
C GLY A 231 -3.06 18.26 -19.13
N PHE A 232 -2.64 17.26 -18.36
CA PHE A 232 -2.04 16.03 -18.87
C PHE A 232 -3.05 14.88 -18.77
N LYS A 233 -3.71 14.59 -19.89
CA LYS A 233 -4.78 13.60 -19.98
C LYS A 233 -4.24 12.19 -19.78
N ILE A 234 -4.50 11.59 -18.61
CA ILE A 234 -4.13 10.21 -18.30
C ILE A 234 -5.35 9.39 -17.91
N TYR A 235 -5.47 8.23 -18.54
CA TYR A 235 -6.43 7.20 -18.21
C TYR A 235 -5.75 6.10 -17.38
N ASN A 236 -6.25 5.86 -16.16
CA ASN A 236 -5.79 4.79 -15.30
C ASN A 236 -6.41 3.44 -15.72
N TYR A 237 -5.60 2.60 -16.37
CA TYR A 237 -6.01 1.29 -16.85
C TYR A 237 -5.85 0.21 -15.76
N ALA A 238 -6.97 -0.35 -15.30
CA ALA A 238 -6.98 -1.53 -14.43
C ALA A 238 -6.54 -2.78 -15.22
N SER A 239 -5.56 -3.50 -14.68
CA SER A 239 -4.97 -4.69 -15.29
C SER A 239 -4.88 -5.88 -14.31
N GLU A 240 -4.54 -7.06 -14.83
CA GLU A 240 -4.25 -8.26 -14.04
C GLU A 240 -2.89 -8.17 -13.31
N GLY A 241 -2.07 -7.14 -13.60
CA GLY A 241 -0.80 -6.85 -12.91
C GLY A 241 0.41 -6.73 -13.84
N SER A 242 1.60 -6.88 -13.25
CA SER A 242 2.89 -6.52 -13.87
C SER A 242 3.16 -7.19 -15.22
N LEU A 243 2.85 -8.49 -15.37
CA LEU A 243 3.10 -9.20 -16.63
C LEU A 243 2.23 -8.64 -17.76
N GLU A 244 0.92 -8.45 -17.55
CA GLU A 244 0.03 -7.86 -18.55
C GLU A 244 0.51 -6.45 -18.94
N ASN A 245 0.85 -5.64 -17.96
CA ASN A 245 1.33 -4.28 -18.17
C ASN A 245 2.57 -4.23 -19.07
N GLY A 246 3.59 -5.04 -18.77
CA GLY A 246 4.82 -5.06 -19.55
C GLY A 246 4.58 -5.47 -21.01
N TYR A 247 3.76 -6.50 -21.26
CA TYR A 247 3.41 -6.88 -22.64
C TYR A 247 2.66 -5.77 -23.38
N ARG A 248 1.77 -5.04 -22.70
CA ARG A 248 1.01 -3.95 -23.32
C ARG A 248 1.89 -2.75 -23.64
N VAL A 249 2.83 -2.40 -22.76
CA VAL A 249 3.84 -1.35 -23.05
C VAL A 249 4.70 -1.76 -24.24
N ASN A 250 5.20 -3.00 -24.23
CA ASN A 250 6.03 -3.50 -25.32
C ASN A 250 5.31 -3.53 -26.68
N THR A 251 4.00 -3.80 -26.68
CA THR A 251 3.18 -3.84 -27.91
C THR A 251 2.58 -2.49 -28.29
N GLY A 252 2.92 -1.40 -27.57
CA GLY A 252 2.38 -0.06 -27.83
C GLY A 252 0.88 0.08 -27.54
N ARG A 253 0.29 -0.85 -26.77
CA ARG A 253 -1.13 -0.81 -26.40
C ARG A 253 -1.40 0.03 -25.17
N ILE A 254 -0.37 0.32 -24.37
CA ILE A 254 -0.41 1.32 -23.30
C ILE A 254 0.91 2.10 -23.26
N ASP A 255 0.86 3.36 -22.79
CA ASP A 255 2.00 4.29 -22.84
C ASP A 255 2.92 4.17 -21.62
N PHE A 256 2.32 4.09 -20.44
CA PHE A 256 2.99 4.00 -19.15
C PHE A 256 2.46 2.80 -18.39
N ALA A 257 3.29 2.23 -17.50
CA ALA A 257 2.79 1.23 -16.57
C ALA A 257 3.60 1.13 -15.28
N VAL A 258 2.95 0.61 -14.24
CA VAL A 258 3.62 0.20 -12.99
C VAL A 258 3.79 -1.30 -12.98
N LEU A 259 5.03 -1.77 -12.82
CA LEU A 259 5.42 -3.17 -12.70
C LEU A 259 6.26 -3.37 -11.45
N GLN A 260 6.43 -4.62 -11.03
CA GLN A 260 7.52 -4.95 -10.11
C GLN A 260 8.86 -4.94 -10.88
N SER A 261 9.93 -4.45 -10.26
CA SER A 261 11.25 -4.31 -10.89
C SER A 261 11.80 -5.63 -11.43
N ASP A 262 11.54 -6.74 -10.74
CA ASP A 262 11.97 -8.09 -11.11
C ASP A 262 11.24 -8.63 -12.34
N VAL A 263 9.93 -8.36 -12.44
CA VAL A 263 9.15 -8.66 -13.65
C VAL A 263 9.69 -7.84 -14.82
N ALA A 264 9.96 -6.56 -14.59
CA ALA A 264 10.48 -5.65 -15.61
C ALA A 264 11.86 -6.10 -16.11
N GLU A 265 12.78 -6.46 -15.22
CA GLU A 265 14.11 -6.99 -15.56
C GLU A 265 14.02 -8.16 -16.55
N VAL A 266 13.06 -9.03 -16.32
CA VAL A 266 12.97 -10.33 -16.98
C VAL A 266 12.29 -10.24 -18.31
N LEU A 267 11.22 -9.44 -18.38
CA LEU A 267 10.62 -9.07 -19.65
C LEU A 267 11.65 -8.40 -20.56
N TYR A 268 12.48 -7.50 -20.03
CA TYR A 268 13.52 -6.83 -20.80
C TYR A 268 14.64 -7.78 -21.27
N LYS A 269 15.16 -8.64 -20.37
CA LYS A 269 16.27 -9.56 -20.67
C LYS A 269 15.87 -10.83 -21.45
N GLY A 270 14.58 -11.14 -21.56
CA GLY A 270 14.10 -12.32 -22.27
C GLY A 270 14.12 -13.63 -21.49
N TRP A 271 14.20 -13.59 -20.16
CA TRP A 271 14.23 -14.77 -19.28
C TRP A 271 12.83 -15.18 -18.82
N VAL A 272 11.87 -15.17 -19.74
CA VAL A 272 10.47 -15.45 -19.44
C VAL A 272 10.16 -16.94 -19.66
N GLU A 273 8.99 -17.42 -19.21
CA GLU A 273 8.48 -18.76 -19.50
C GLU A 273 8.66 -19.12 -20.99
N GLU A 274 8.86 -20.40 -21.28
CA GLU A 274 9.11 -20.91 -22.63
C GLU A 274 8.06 -20.38 -23.63
N GLY A 275 8.52 -19.74 -24.71
CA GLY A 275 7.66 -19.20 -25.77
C GLY A 275 7.35 -17.69 -25.71
N GLN A 276 7.92 -16.93 -24.76
CA GLN A 276 7.74 -15.48 -24.69
C GLN A 276 9.01 -14.72 -25.10
N LEU A 277 8.86 -13.82 -26.08
CA LEU A 277 9.96 -13.00 -26.60
C LEU A 277 10.33 -11.88 -25.60
N PRO A 278 11.61 -11.47 -25.56
CA PRO A 278 12.03 -10.28 -24.83
C PRO A 278 11.20 -9.05 -25.23
N SER A 279 11.10 -8.09 -24.31
CA SER A 279 10.48 -6.79 -24.50
C SER A 279 11.55 -5.69 -24.53
N PRO A 280 12.39 -5.62 -25.58
CA PRO A 280 13.57 -4.74 -25.61
C PRO A 280 13.22 -3.26 -25.71
N ASP A 281 11.97 -2.93 -26.05
CA ASP A 281 11.50 -1.55 -26.20
C ASP A 281 11.04 -0.93 -24.88
N MET A 282 10.93 -1.73 -23.82
CA MET A 282 10.64 -1.23 -22.48
C MET A 282 11.76 -0.30 -21.97
N ARG A 283 11.37 0.81 -21.36
CA ARG A 283 12.27 1.77 -20.71
C ARG A 283 11.77 2.08 -19.31
N ALA A 284 12.68 2.14 -18.35
CA ALA A 284 12.35 2.58 -17.01
C ALA A 284 12.23 4.11 -16.94
N ILE A 285 11.36 4.61 -16.06
CA ILE A 285 11.28 6.03 -15.71
C ILE A 285 11.76 6.23 -14.28
N ALA A 286 11.15 5.54 -13.32
CA ALA A 286 11.44 5.72 -11.90
C ALA A 286 10.99 4.53 -11.04
N SER A 287 11.79 4.18 -10.05
CA SER A 287 11.32 3.39 -8.91
C SER A 287 10.47 4.26 -7.99
N LEU A 288 9.30 3.75 -7.60
CA LEU A 288 8.27 4.50 -6.90
C LEU A 288 8.32 4.26 -5.39
N TRP A 289 8.20 3.00 -4.97
CA TRP A 289 8.24 2.58 -3.56
C TRP A 289 8.73 1.14 -3.45
N PRO A 290 9.19 0.70 -2.27
CA PRO A 290 9.62 -0.68 -2.07
C PRO A 290 8.41 -1.59 -1.90
N GLU A 291 8.60 -2.83 -2.31
CA GLU A 291 7.71 -3.94 -2.04
C GLU A 291 8.53 -5.08 -1.44
N ALA A 292 7.91 -5.86 -0.57
CA ALA A 292 8.55 -6.97 0.12
C ALA A 292 7.69 -8.22 0.04
N ILE A 293 8.34 -9.37 0.00
CA ILE A 293 7.70 -10.67 0.07
C ILE A 293 7.35 -11.00 1.52
N HIS A 294 6.11 -11.39 1.73
CA HIS A 294 5.61 -11.90 3.00
C HIS A 294 5.25 -13.37 2.79
N VAL A 295 5.92 -14.27 3.50
CA VAL A 295 5.52 -15.67 3.61
C VAL A 295 4.83 -15.83 4.96
N ILE A 296 3.55 -16.19 4.93
CA ILE A 296 2.69 -16.20 6.12
C ILE A 296 2.05 -17.58 6.26
N THR A 297 1.99 -18.07 7.48
CA THR A 297 1.37 -19.35 7.86
C THR A 297 0.71 -19.21 9.24
N LEU A 298 0.02 -20.25 9.69
CA LEU A 298 -0.54 -20.36 11.04
C LEU A 298 0.32 -21.31 11.88
N GLU A 299 0.36 -21.13 13.20
CA GLU A 299 1.19 -21.98 14.08
C GLU A 299 0.87 -23.47 13.94
N GLU A 300 -0.41 -23.80 13.77
CA GLU A 300 -0.92 -25.17 13.66
C GLU A 300 -0.42 -25.92 12.42
N ASN A 301 -0.02 -25.20 11.37
CA ASN A 301 0.45 -25.81 10.11
C ASN A 301 1.86 -26.40 10.20
N GLY A 302 2.57 -26.12 11.31
CA GLY A 302 3.90 -26.67 11.60
C GLY A 302 5.03 -26.11 10.74
N ILE A 303 4.79 -25.06 9.94
CA ILE A 303 5.78 -24.41 9.08
C ILE A 303 6.56 -23.40 9.91
N LYS A 304 7.87 -23.63 10.12
CA LYS A 304 8.75 -22.75 10.90
C LYS A 304 9.84 -22.11 10.04
N ASN A 305 10.27 -22.81 8.99
CA ASN A 305 11.26 -22.37 8.04
C ASN A 305 10.71 -22.47 6.63
N PHE A 306 11.35 -21.77 5.68
CA PHE A 306 10.93 -21.81 4.28
C PHE A 306 11.03 -23.21 3.67
N SER A 307 11.91 -24.10 4.17
CA SER A 307 11.98 -25.50 3.74
C SER A 307 10.71 -26.30 4.04
N ASP A 308 9.98 -25.94 5.10
CA ASP A 308 8.84 -26.72 5.61
C ASP A 308 7.58 -26.57 4.75
N ILE A 309 7.63 -25.70 3.73
CA ILE A 309 6.55 -25.48 2.77
C ILE A 309 6.49 -26.59 1.70
N GLU A 310 7.53 -27.42 1.59
CA GLU A 310 7.54 -28.52 0.62
C GLU A 310 6.42 -29.52 0.91
N GLY A 311 5.63 -29.85 -0.11
CA GLY A 311 4.46 -30.73 0.02
C GLY A 311 3.23 -30.08 0.69
N LYS A 312 3.27 -28.78 1.00
CA LYS A 312 2.15 -28.04 1.59
C LYS A 312 1.29 -27.36 0.52
N ASN A 313 0.02 -27.10 0.84
CA ASN A 313 -0.87 -26.28 0.03
C ASN A 313 -0.50 -24.80 0.18
N ILE A 314 -0.17 -24.11 -0.90
CA ILE A 314 0.32 -22.72 -0.84
C ILE A 314 -0.41 -21.84 -1.84
N ALA A 315 -0.86 -20.66 -1.38
CA ALA A 315 -1.34 -19.62 -2.28
C ALA A 315 -0.20 -18.66 -2.66
N ILE A 316 0.14 -18.57 -3.95
CA ILE A 316 1.33 -17.83 -4.42
C ILE A 316 1.01 -16.54 -5.19
N GLY A 317 -0.25 -16.10 -5.23
CA GLY A 317 -0.70 -14.99 -6.06
C GLY A 317 -1.43 -15.43 -7.33
N SER A 318 -2.22 -14.53 -7.92
CA SER A 318 -2.98 -14.79 -9.15
C SER A 318 -2.09 -15.07 -10.37
N LEU A 319 -2.62 -15.78 -11.37
CA LEU A 319 -1.88 -16.27 -12.55
C LEU A 319 -0.91 -15.27 -13.21
N ARG A 320 -1.28 -13.99 -13.36
CA ARG A 320 -0.45 -12.95 -14.00
C ARG A 320 0.14 -11.92 -13.02
N SER A 321 0.00 -12.13 -11.72
CA SER A 321 0.58 -11.19 -10.75
C SER A 321 2.08 -11.34 -10.67
N GLY A 322 2.77 -10.24 -10.35
CA GLY A 322 4.18 -10.32 -10.04
C GLY A 322 4.46 -11.11 -8.74
N THR A 323 3.51 -11.20 -7.80
CA THR A 323 3.66 -12.10 -6.63
C THR A 323 3.89 -13.55 -7.03
N ARG A 324 3.10 -14.09 -7.98
CA ARG A 324 3.32 -15.45 -8.52
C ARG A 324 4.68 -15.56 -9.16
N PHE A 325 5.05 -14.55 -9.95
CA PHE A 325 6.32 -14.50 -10.64
C PHE A 325 7.51 -14.56 -9.68
N THR A 326 7.52 -13.70 -8.64
CA THR A 326 8.57 -13.69 -7.63
C THR A 326 8.55 -14.98 -6.81
N ALA A 327 7.38 -15.49 -6.41
CA ALA A 327 7.25 -16.72 -5.63
C ALA A 327 7.86 -17.93 -6.36
N ALA A 328 7.62 -18.08 -7.66
CA ALA A 328 8.20 -19.15 -8.46
C ALA A 328 9.75 -19.07 -8.52
N ARG A 329 10.31 -17.87 -8.53
CA ARG A 329 11.77 -17.66 -8.52
C ARG A 329 12.39 -17.93 -7.16
N ILE A 330 11.73 -17.53 -6.08
CA ILE A 330 12.14 -17.88 -4.71
C ILE A 330 12.14 -19.40 -4.56
N TRP A 331 11.10 -20.08 -5.07
CA TRP A 331 11.01 -21.54 -5.04
C TRP A 331 12.22 -22.22 -5.70
N LEU A 332 12.53 -21.83 -6.94
CA LEU A 332 13.68 -22.37 -7.67
C LEU A 332 15.02 -22.03 -6.99
N ALA A 333 15.18 -20.81 -6.49
CA ALA A 333 16.38 -20.39 -5.77
C ALA A 333 16.52 -21.02 -4.37
N ALA A 334 15.45 -21.56 -3.81
CA ALA A 334 15.50 -22.36 -2.59
C ALA A 334 15.90 -23.82 -2.85
N GLY A 335 16.11 -24.22 -4.12
CA GLY A 335 16.56 -25.56 -4.49
C GLY A 335 15.43 -26.56 -4.73
N PHE A 336 14.17 -26.12 -4.74
CA PHE A 336 13.05 -27.00 -5.02
C PHE A 336 12.91 -27.25 -6.55
N GLU A 337 12.78 -28.52 -6.94
CA GLU A 337 12.85 -28.93 -8.36
C GLU A 337 11.63 -28.50 -9.20
N ARG A 338 10.41 -28.67 -8.66
CA ARG A 338 9.16 -28.23 -9.31
C ARG A 338 8.10 -27.85 -8.27
N LEU A 339 7.33 -26.81 -8.56
CA LEU A 339 6.06 -26.55 -7.89
C LEU A 339 5.07 -27.65 -8.29
N GLN A 340 4.71 -28.54 -7.36
CA GLN A 340 3.64 -29.53 -7.61
C GLN A 340 2.32 -28.77 -7.83
N SER A 341 1.81 -28.81 -9.05
CA SER A 341 0.67 -27.98 -9.48
C SER A 341 -0.59 -28.18 -8.63
N GLU A 342 -0.78 -29.37 -8.09
CA GLU A 342 -1.90 -29.77 -7.24
C GLU A 342 -1.94 -29.00 -5.90
N ASN A 343 -0.77 -28.68 -5.36
CA ASN A 343 -0.60 -28.02 -4.05
C ASN A 343 -0.54 -26.49 -4.18
N ILE A 344 -0.59 -25.95 -5.39
CA ILE A 344 -0.47 -24.50 -5.63
C ILE A 344 -1.82 -23.88 -5.97
N LYS A 345 -2.21 -22.87 -5.20
CA LYS A 345 -3.40 -22.07 -5.46
C LYS A 345 -2.99 -20.71 -6.02
N MET A 346 -3.56 -20.34 -7.16
CA MET A 346 -3.34 -19.03 -7.79
C MET A 346 -4.44 -18.05 -7.37
N LEU A 347 -4.33 -17.55 -6.14
CA LEU A 347 -5.34 -16.70 -5.50
C LEU A 347 -4.88 -15.25 -5.42
N GLY A 348 -5.83 -14.32 -5.53
CA GLY A 348 -5.58 -12.91 -5.23
C GLY A 348 -5.37 -12.70 -3.73
N ARG A 349 -4.83 -11.54 -3.32
CA ARG A 349 -4.43 -11.27 -1.93
C ARG A 349 -5.52 -11.59 -0.89
N GLY A 350 -6.73 -11.08 -1.08
CA GLY A 350 -7.84 -11.31 -0.13
C GLY A 350 -8.30 -12.76 -0.11
N ASP A 351 -8.33 -13.42 -1.27
CA ASP A 351 -8.67 -14.83 -1.41
C ASP A 351 -7.62 -15.72 -0.75
N SER A 352 -6.33 -15.40 -0.88
CA SER A 352 -5.24 -16.09 -0.19
C SER A 352 -5.40 -16.01 1.32
N ILE A 353 -5.70 -14.82 1.86
CA ILE A 353 -5.91 -14.63 3.30
C ILE A 353 -7.10 -15.48 3.77
N ARG A 354 -8.24 -15.44 3.08
CA ARG A 354 -9.39 -16.28 3.44
C ARG A 354 -9.11 -17.77 3.33
N ALA A 355 -8.39 -18.20 2.30
CA ALA A 355 -7.98 -19.58 2.13
C ALA A 355 -7.06 -20.06 3.27
N LEU A 356 -6.16 -19.20 3.76
CA LEU A 356 -5.33 -19.50 4.93
C LEU A 356 -6.19 -19.61 6.20
N GLU A 357 -7.09 -18.66 6.41
CA GLU A 357 -7.99 -18.66 7.58
C GLU A 357 -8.95 -19.85 7.60
N GLY A 358 -9.39 -20.31 6.42
CA GLY A 358 -10.25 -21.47 6.24
C GLY A 358 -9.51 -22.82 6.19
N GLY A 359 -8.18 -22.83 6.28
CA GLY A 359 -7.36 -24.06 6.19
C GLY A 359 -7.33 -24.69 4.80
N GLU A 360 -7.76 -23.98 3.75
CA GLU A 360 -7.65 -24.44 2.36
C GLU A 360 -6.19 -24.42 1.85
N VAL A 361 -5.36 -23.57 2.44
CA VAL A 361 -3.90 -23.51 2.22
C VAL A 361 -3.16 -23.42 3.55
N ASP A 362 -1.99 -24.04 3.60
CA ASP A 362 -1.10 -24.06 4.78
C ASP A 362 -0.22 -22.80 4.86
N ALA A 363 0.04 -22.14 3.73
CA ALA A 363 0.82 -20.92 3.68
C ALA A 363 0.41 -20.01 2.51
N ILE A 364 0.73 -18.73 2.63
CA ILE A 364 0.48 -17.73 1.58
C ILE A 364 1.73 -16.89 1.33
N ILE A 365 1.91 -16.50 0.07
CA ILE A 365 2.95 -15.56 -0.36
C ILE A 365 2.27 -14.30 -0.88
N ILE A 366 2.64 -13.16 -0.32
CA ILE A 366 2.13 -11.84 -0.72
C ILE A 366 3.31 -10.90 -0.99
N ALA A 367 3.36 -10.33 -2.19
CA ALA A 367 4.17 -9.13 -2.42
C ALA A 367 3.34 -7.90 -2.03
N GLY A 368 3.90 -7.06 -1.16
CA GLY A 368 3.16 -5.94 -0.61
C GLY A 368 4.05 -4.91 0.07
N ALA A 369 3.41 -3.88 0.60
CA ALA A 369 4.11 -2.87 1.36
C ALA A 369 4.50 -3.36 2.75
N VAL A 370 5.34 -2.60 3.44
CA VAL A 370 5.73 -2.85 4.82
C VAL A 370 5.36 -1.60 5.64
N PRO A 371 4.28 -1.61 6.44
CA PRO A 371 3.28 -2.68 6.55
C PRO A 371 2.27 -2.74 5.38
N ASP A 372 1.77 -3.94 5.06
CA ASP A 372 0.62 -4.14 4.18
C ASP A 372 -0.69 -4.12 5.01
N PRO A 373 -1.69 -3.30 4.65
CA PRO A 373 -2.94 -3.19 5.41
C PRO A 373 -3.71 -4.51 5.58
N ALA A 374 -3.70 -5.39 4.58
CA ALA A 374 -4.43 -6.66 4.67
C ALA A 374 -3.72 -7.64 5.61
N ILE A 375 -2.39 -7.64 5.61
CA ILE A 375 -1.58 -8.44 6.54
C ILE A 375 -1.72 -7.87 7.96
N GLN A 376 -1.78 -6.54 8.12
CA GLN A 376 -2.10 -5.93 9.41
C GLN A 376 -3.42 -6.44 9.96
N GLU A 377 -4.49 -6.40 9.16
CA GLU A 377 -5.82 -6.86 9.57
C GLU A 377 -5.83 -8.35 9.94
N LEU A 378 -5.17 -9.19 9.14
CA LEU A 378 -5.00 -10.62 9.45
C LEU A 378 -4.27 -10.81 10.80
N ALA A 379 -3.12 -10.15 10.99
CA ALA A 379 -2.34 -10.19 12.22
C ALA A 379 -3.06 -9.63 13.46
N GLN A 380 -4.14 -8.87 13.29
CA GLN A 380 -4.98 -8.41 14.40
C GLN A 380 -5.99 -9.45 14.83
N ARG A 381 -6.63 -10.11 13.86
CA ARG A 381 -7.71 -11.06 14.11
C ARG A 381 -7.17 -12.41 14.60
N ARG A 382 -5.90 -12.71 14.34
CA ARG A 382 -5.24 -13.95 14.74
C ARG A 382 -3.93 -13.70 15.46
N GLN A 383 -3.74 -14.37 16.59
CA GLN A 383 -2.50 -14.29 17.39
C GLN A 383 -1.47 -15.37 17.03
N ASP A 384 -1.90 -16.34 16.24
CA ASP A 384 -1.14 -17.53 15.87
C ASP A 384 -0.58 -17.44 14.44
N ILE A 385 -0.40 -16.23 13.93
CA ILE A 385 0.23 -16.02 12.63
C ILE A 385 1.75 -16.07 12.77
N ARG A 386 2.41 -16.76 11.83
CA ARG A 386 3.87 -16.77 11.71
C ARG A 386 4.31 -16.15 10.38
N PHE A 387 5.33 -15.31 10.48
CA PHE A 387 6.07 -14.79 9.34
C PHE A 387 7.31 -15.65 9.12
N ILE A 388 7.42 -16.27 7.95
CA ILE A 388 8.51 -17.19 7.63
C ILE A 388 9.63 -16.40 6.92
N PRO A 389 10.85 -16.33 7.50
CA PRO A 389 11.96 -15.66 6.85
C PRO A 389 12.42 -16.45 5.62
N LEU A 390 12.91 -15.74 4.60
CA LEU A 390 13.56 -16.39 3.46
C LEU A 390 15.00 -16.77 3.83
N PRO A 391 15.51 -17.91 3.38
CA PRO A 391 16.90 -18.31 3.64
C PRO A 391 17.88 -17.29 3.06
N GLN A 392 18.90 -16.92 3.82
CA GLN A 392 19.96 -16.02 3.35
C GLN A 392 20.61 -16.49 2.04
N PRO A 393 20.92 -17.78 1.82
CA PRO A 393 21.47 -18.25 0.55
C PRO A 393 20.53 -18.00 -0.64
N THR A 394 19.22 -18.20 -0.46
CA THR A 394 18.19 -17.93 -1.48
C THR A 394 18.15 -16.45 -1.83
N ILE A 395 18.22 -15.56 -0.84
CA ILE A 395 18.29 -14.10 -1.06
C ILE A 395 19.57 -13.74 -1.81
N THR A 396 20.73 -14.20 -1.34
CA THR A 396 22.02 -13.91 -1.98
C THR A 396 22.02 -14.34 -3.44
N GLN A 397 21.57 -15.57 -3.74
CA GLN A 397 21.49 -16.07 -5.11
C GLN A 397 20.59 -15.21 -6.00
N LEU A 398 19.43 -14.77 -5.48
CA LEU A 398 18.51 -13.94 -6.26
C LEU A 398 19.06 -12.53 -6.50
N VAL A 399 19.72 -11.93 -5.52
CA VAL A 399 20.33 -10.60 -5.60
C VAL A 399 21.53 -10.59 -6.55
N GLU A 400 22.40 -11.60 -6.49
CA GLU A 400 23.58 -11.68 -7.36
C GLU A 400 23.19 -11.90 -8.83
N ARG A 401 22.10 -12.63 -9.09
CA ARG A 401 21.64 -12.94 -10.45
C ARG A 401 20.71 -11.88 -11.03
N ASN A 402 20.02 -11.11 -10.20
CA ASN A 402 18.99 -10.16 -10.63
C ASN A 402 19.18 -8.83 -9.90
N PHE A 403 19.50 -7.77 -10.65
CA PHE A 403 19.74 -6.44 -10.10
C PHE A 403 18.46 -5.78 -9.55
N ALA A 404 17.29 -6.35 -9.85
CA ALA A 404 16.00 -5.88 -9.37
C ALA A 404 15.66 -6.27 -7.93
N TYR A 405 16.40 -7.22 -7.33
CA TYR A 405 16.16 -7.67 -5.96
C TYR A 405 17.19 -7.13 -4.97
N TYR A 406 16.79 -7.03 -3.71
CA TYR A 406 17.68 -6.77 -2.58
C TYR A 406 17.19 -7.50 -1.32
N GLY A 407 18.09 -7.80 -0.39
CA GLY A 407 17.70 -8.28 0.93
C GLY A 407 16.94 -7.19 1.69
N HIS A 408 15.75 -7.51 2.19
CA HIS A 408 14.87 -6.57 2.88
C HIS A 408 14.50 -7.10 4.27
N PRO A 409 14.96 -6.47 5.36
CA PRO A 409 14.45 -6.79 6.68
C PRO A 409 13.09 -6.11 6.89
N ILE A 410 12.06 -6.88 7.19
CA ILE A 410 10.82 -6.36 7.77
C ILE A 410 11.14 -6.05 9.24
N PRO A 411 11.13 -4.77 9.67
CA PRO A 411 11.52 -4.42 11.03
C PRO A 411 10.68 -5.14 12.09
N ALA A 412 11.28 -5.43 13.24
CA ALA A 412 10.54 -5.83 14.44
C ALA A 412 9.38 -4.87 14.71
N LYS A 413 8.27 -5.39 15.25
CA LYS A 413 7.07 -4.62 15.57
C LYS A 413 6.41 -3.99 14.34
N THR A 414 6.66 -4.45 13.12
CA THR A 414 5.88 -4.01 11.96
C THR A 414 4.43 -4.47 12.08
N TYR A 415 4.23 -5.77 12.31
CA TYR A 415 2.90 -6.39 12.46
C TYR A 415 2.62 -6.75 13.93
N PRO A 416 1.35 -6.79 14.38
CA PRO A 416 0.99 -7.35 15.68
C PRO A 416 1.55 -8.78 15.85
N GLY A 417 2.03 -9.12 17.05
CA GLY A 417 2.65 -10.42 17.34
C GLY A 417 4.06 -10.63 16.77
N GLN A 418 4.50 -9.82 15.81
CA GLN A 418 5.83 -9.93 15.21
C GLN A 418 6.88 -9.14 16.02
N THR A 419 7.57 -9.84 16.91
CA THR A 419 8.55 -9.26 17.85
C THR A 419 9.97 -9.16 17.30
N GLU A 420 10.33 -10.00 16.33
CA GLU A 420 11.67 -10.06 15.74
C GLU A 420 11.66 -9.66 14.27
N SER A 421 12.76 -9.05 13.79
CA SER A 421 12.92 -8.72 12.38
C SER A 421 12.83 -9.96 11.49
N VAL A 422 12.09 -9.87 10.37
CA VAL A 422 11.96 -10.98 9.41
C VAL A 422 12.73 -10.64 8.15
N LEU A 423 13.76 -11.43 7.86
CA LEU A 423 14.53 -11.26 6.63
C LEU A 423 13.76 -11.81 5.43
N THR A 424 13.63 -11.01 4.38
CA THR A 424 12.94 -11.38 3.15
C THR A 424 13.57 -10.73 1.92
N LEU A 425 12.96 -10.92 0.76
CA LEU A 425 13.32 -10.30 -0.51
C LEU A 425 12.51 -9.01 -0.72
N GLY A 426 13.20 -7.95 -1.13
CA GLY A 426 12.60 -6.70 -1.57
C GLY A 426 12.77 -6.47 -3.07
N MET A 427 11.83 -5.74 -3.65
CA MET A 427 11.81 -5.21 -5.01
C MET A 427 11.21 -3.80 -4.99
N THR A 428 11.12 -3.14 -6.14
CA THR A 428 10.44 -1.84 -6.24
C THR A 428 9.22 -1.93 -7.15
N ALA A 429 8.19 -1.14 -6.85
CA ALA A 429 7.22 -0.74 -7.85
C ALA A 429 7.94 0.22 -8.81
N LEU A 430 8.05 -0.17 -10.08
CA LEU A 430 8.77 0.52 -11.13
C LEU A 430 7.79 1.09 -12.14
N LEU A 431 7.88 2.40 -12.37
CA LEU A 431 7.24 3.06 -13.50
C LEU A 431 8.08 2.84 -14.75
N ILE A 432 7.45 2.29 -15.78
CA ILE A 432 8.03 2.05 -17.10
C ILE A 432 7.24 2.75 -18.19
N THR A 433 7.83 2.78 -19.38
CA THR A 433 7.24 3.23 -20.63
C THR A 433 7.90 2.49 -21.80
N SER A 434 7.61 2.89 -23.04
CA SER A 434 8.28 2.41 -24.24
C SER A 434 9.33 3.43 -24.72
N ILE A 435 10.37 2.97 -25.42
CA ILE A 435 11.30 3.85 -26.16
C ILE A 435 10.60 4.70 -27.23
N HIS A 436 9.39 4.29 -27.64
CA HIS A 436 8.58 5.00 -28.63
C HIS A 436 7.66 6.05 -28.01
N THR A 437 7.55 6.12 -26.68
CA THR A 437 6.75 7.14 -26.01
C THR A 437 7.42 8.49 -26.15
N GLU A 438 6.65 9.53 -26.47
CA GLU A 438 7.21 10.85 -26.76
C GLU A 438 8.01 11.42 -25.58
N ASP A 439 9.21 11.95 -25.86
CA ASP A 439 10.07 12.60 -24.85
C ASP A 439 9.30 13.62 -23.99
N LYS A 440 8.44 14.43 -24.63
CA LYS A 440 7.60 15.45 -23.96
C LYS A 440 6.60 14.84 -22.98
N ALA A 441 6.01 13.69 -23.31
CA ALA A 441 5.06 13.01 -22.44
C ALA A 441 5.77 12.45 -21.20
N VAL A 442 6.95 11.86 -21.38
CA VAL A 442 7.77 11.34 -20.29
C VAL A 442 8.26 12.47 -19.37
N GLU A 443 8.75 13.58 -19.94
CA GLU A 443 9.16 14.75 -19.17
C GLU A 443 7.98 15.34 -18.38
N LYS A 444 6.82 15.52 -19.04
CA LYS A 444 5.63 16.05 -18.37
C LYS A 444 5.14 15.15 -17.23
N TYR A 445 5.18 13.83 -17.40
CA TYR A 445 4.86 12.87 -16.34
C TYR A 445 5.76 13.09 -15.12
N MET A 446 7.08 13.16 -15.33
CA MET A 446 8.06 13.32 -14.26
C MET A 446 7.96 14.67 -13.55
N GLU A 447 7.65 15.74 -14.29
CA GLU A 447 7.37 17.07 -13.73
C GLU A 447 6.15 17.02 -12.81
N LEU A 448 5.02 16.49 -13.30
CA LEU A 448 3.78 16.41 -12.53
C LEU A 448 3.91 15.51 -11.30
N MET A 449 4.65 14.41 -11.39
CA MET A 449 4.96 13.59 -10.21
C MET A 449 5.75 14.33 -9.15
N LYS A 450 6.75 15.12 -9.57
CA LYS A 450 7.59 15.90 -8.67
C LYS A 450 6.81 17.05 -8.04
N GLU A 451 6.08 17.82 -8.84
CA GLU A 451 5.30 18.98 -8.41
C GLU A 451 4.11 18.58 -7.54
N GLY A 452 3.43 17.49 -7.91
CA GLY A 452 2.23 17.02 -7.25
C GLY A 452 2.46 16.09 -6.07
N VAL A 453 3.71 15.77 -5.71
CA VAL A 453 4.00 14.70 -4.74
C VAL A 453 3.25 14.88 -3.42
N GLU A 454 3.10 16.11 -2.93
CA GLU A 454 2.38 16.40 -1.69
C GLU A 454 0.86 16.20 -1.82
N GLU A 455 0.26 16.62 -2.94
CA GLU A 455 -1.18 16.43 -3.20
C GLU A 455 -1.49 14.95 -3.41
N ILE A 456 -0.70 14.27 -4.25
CA ILE A 456 -0.84 12.85 -4.53
C ILE A 456 -0.64 12.06 -3.24
N ALA A 457 0.33 12.41 -2.38
CA ALA A 457 0.56 11.75 -1.10
C ALA A 457 -0.61 11.87 -0.11
N ARG A 458 -1.44 12.90 -0.21
CA ARG A 458 -2.65 13.03 0.63
C ARG A 458 -3.70 11.98 0.29
N THR A 459 -3.75 11.52 -0.96
CA THR A 459 -4.66 10.47 -1.44
C THR A 459 -4.00 9.10 -1.40
N PHE A 460 -2.72 9.03 -1.77
CA PHE A 460 -1.90 7.82 -1.81
C PHE A 460 -0.51 8.07 -1.19
N TYR A 461 -0.39 7.82 0.11
CA TYR A 461 0.77 8.18 0.92
C TYR A 461 2.14 7.72 0.39
N ARG A 462 2.21 6.58 -0.30
CA ARG A 462 3.49 6.05 -0.82
C ARG A 462 4.04 6.88 -1.98
N ALA A 463 3.25 7.79 -2.57
CA ALA A 463 3.79 8.81 -3.46
C ALA A 463 4.85 9.66 -2.74
N GLY A 464 4.72 9.87 -1.43
CA GLY A 464 5.74 10.55 -0.62
C GLY A 464 7.06 9.78 -0.51
N PHE A 465 7.10 8.50 -0.88
CA PHE A 465 8.34 7.70 -0.88
C PHE A 465 9.18 7.94 -2.15
N ILE A 466 8.58 8.56 -3.18
CA ILE A 466 9.21 8.84 -4.46
C ILE A 466 10.16 10.03 -4.28
N SER A 467 11.45 9.81 -4.53
CA SER A 467 12.45 10.87 -4.49
C SER A 467 13.56 10.60 -5.49
N PHE A 468 14.24 11.65 -5.95
CA PHE A 468 15.41 11.51 -6.83
C PHE A 468 16.52 10.62 -6.25
N LYS A 469 16.63 10.55 -4.92
CA LYS A 469 17.59 9.66 -4.23
C LYS A 469 17.26 8.17 -4.38
N THR A 470 15.98 7.83 -4.55
CA THR A 470 15.48 6.45 -4.56
C THR A 470 14.95 6.02 -5.92
N ALA A 471 14.63 6.98 -6.81
CA ALA A 471 14.00 6.75 -8.10
C ALA A 471 14.82 5.90 -9.08
N ARG A 472 16.10 5.66 -8.79
CA ARG A 472 16.98 4.81 -9.60
C ARG A 472 17.34 3.47 -8.95
N LEU A 473 16.85 3.19 -7.75
CA LEU A 473 17.11 1.92 -7.06
C LEU A 473 16.37 0.77 -7.74
N GLY A 474 17.02 -0.38 -7.93
CA GLY A 474 16.38 -1.57 -8.51
C GLY A 474 16.05 -1.45 -10.00
N ILE A 475 16.60 -0.47 -10.71
CA ILE A 475 16.47 -0.34 -12.17
C ILE A 475 17.53 -1.20 -12.85
N SER A 476 17.10 -2.24 -13.54
CA SER A 476 17.97 -3.21 -14.25
C SER A 476 17.85 -3.13 -15.78
N MET A 477 17.26 -2.05 -16.30
CA MET A 477 17.04 -1.78 -17.72
C MET A 477 17.34 -0.32 -18.04
N PRO A 478 17.54 0.07 -19.32
CA PRO A 478 17.79 1.45 -19.67
C PRO A 478 16.64 2.38 -19.26
N LEU A 479 17.01 3.58 -18.81
CA LEU A 479 16.05 4.66 -18.64
C LEU A 479 15.56 5.16 -20.00
N HIS A 480 14.35 5.72 -20.03
CA HIS A 480 13.89 6.48 -21.19
C HIS A 480 14.83 7.68 -21.43
N PRO A 481 15.20 8.03 -22.67
CA PRO A 481 16.11 9.16 -22.94
C PRO A 481 15.69 10.47 -22.27
N ALA A 482 14.40 10.82 -22.32
CA ALA A 482 13.87 11.98 -21.59
C ALA A 482 14.03 11.86 -20.07
N ALA A 483 13.81 10.68 -19.49
CA ALA A 483 13.98 10.46 -18.05
C ALA A 483 15.46 10.60 -17.64
N GLN A 484 16.38 10.03 -18.41
CA GLN A 484 17.82 10.18 -18.23
C GLN A 484 18.23 11.65 -18.22
N LYS A 485 17.84 12.42 -19.25
CA LYS A 485 18.10 13.87 -19.33
C LYS A 485 17.50 14.62 -18.14
N TYR A 486 16.30 14.25 -17.71
CA TYR A 486 15.64 14.87 -16.56
C TYR A 486 16.44 14.67 -15.25
N TYR A 487 16.97 13.46 -15.02
CA TYR A 487 17.85 13.18 -13.88
C TYR A 487 19.16 13.96 -13.93
N GLU A 488 19.79 14.04 -15.11
CA GLU A 488 21.04 14.80 -15.30
C GLU A 488 20.84 16.29 -15.01
N ARG A 489 19.74 16.89 -15.53
CA ARG A 489 19.39 18.29 -15.22
C ARG A 489 19.17 18.51 -13.73
N PHE A 490 18.47 17.59 -13.06
CA PHE A 490 18.23 17.69 -11.63
C PHE A 490 19.55 17.63 -10.83
N GLN A 491 20.45 16.71 -11.19
CA GLN A 491 21.75 16.59 -10.53
C GLN A 491 22.58 17.87 -10.67
N GLN A 492 22.67 18.42 -11.88
CA GLN A 492 23.38 19.69 -12.14
C GLN A 492 22.79 20.86 -11.34
N GLN A 493 21.47 20.92 -11.16
CA GLN A 493 20.83 21.94 -10.34
C GLN A 493 21.18 21.81 -8.84
N GLN A 494 21.31 20.58 -8.33
CA GLN A 494 21.73 20.35 -6.94
C GLN A 494 23.19 20.75 -6.72
N GLU A 495 24.08 20.35 -7.64
CA GLU A 495 25.50 20.70 -7.59
C GLU A 495 25.70 22.23 -7.62
N LYS A 496 24.97 22.94 -8.49
CA LYS A 496 24.99 24.42 -8.52
C LYS A 496 24.54 25.05 -7.20
N LYS A 497 23.44 24.56 -6.60
CA LYS A 497 22.96 25.04 -5.31
C LYS A 497 23.96 24.80 -4.18
N GLU A 498 24.66 23.67 -4.20
CA GLU A 498 25.68 23.36 -3.21
C GLU A 498 26.91 24.25 -3.35
N ILE A 499 27.31 24.58 -4.59
CA ILE A 499 28.40 25.51 -4.88
C ILE A 499 28.01 26.95 -4.45
N GLU A 500 26.80 27.42 -4.77
CA GLU A 500 26.30 28.73 -4.34
C GLU A 500 26.24 28.82 -2.79
N PHE A 501 25.78 27.76 -2.12
CA PHE A 501 25.72 27.71 -0.67
C PHE A 501 27.11 27.71 -0.01
N LYS A 502 28.09 27.03 -0.60
CA LYS A 502 29.49 27.03 -0.11
C LYS A 502 30.27 28.29 -0.50
N GLY A 503 29.82 29.01 -1.54
CA GLY A 503 30.42 30.25 -2.02
C GLY A 503 29.91 31.51 -1.30
N ALA A 504 28.80 31.42 -0.56
CA ALA A 504 28.31 32.51 0.27
C ALA A 504 29.23 32.73 1.49
N LYS A 505 29.85 33.90 1.60
CA LYS A 505 30.62 34.28 2.79
C LYS A 505 29.67 34.55 3.97
N PRO A 506 30.09 34.33 5.23
CA PRO A 506 29.25 34.55 6.42
C PRO A 506 28.71 35.97 6.58
N GLU A 507 29.26 36.95 5.88
CA GLU A 507 28.90 38.37 5.97
C GLU A 507 27.59 38.72 5.22
N ASP A 508 27.09 37.83 4.33
CA ASP A 508 25.89 38.09 3.51
C ASP A 508 24.58 37.49 4.08
N ILE A 509 24.60 36.89 5.28
CA ILE A 509 23.43 36.20 5.89
C ILE A 509 22.82 37.02 7.05
N SER A 510 23.22 38.28 7.26
CA SER A 510 22.53 39.19 8.16
C SER A 510 22.03 40.43 7.42
N ASN A 511 20.74 40.40 7.05
CA ASN A 511 19.84 41.56 7.05
C ASN A 511 18.39 41.10 7.11
#